data_AF-X1UPF0-F1
#
_entry.id   AF-X1UPF0-F1
#
_cell.length_a   1.000
_cell.length_b   1.000
_cell.length_c   1.000
_cell.angle_alpha   90.00
_cell.angle_beta   90.00
_cell.angle_gamma   90.00
#
_symmetry.space_group_name_H-M   'P 1'
#
loop_
_entity.id
_entity.type
_entity.pdbx_description
1 polymer ?
#
loop_
_entity_poly.entity_id
_entity_poly.type
_entity_poly.pdbx_seq_one_letter_code
_entity_poly.pdbx_strand_id
1 'polypeptide(L)' 'MNLSRLIAGVIMILTGFGLILIPLCVSLNVSFISLIYGIPILIIGIFILLNKREDKIEQIKQTGGKNGRK' A
#
# COMPACT_ATOMS: atom_id res chain seq x y z
N MET A 1 9.33 -10.89 -2.20
CA MET A 1 7.99 -10.30 -2.02
C MET A 1 7.65 -10.47 -0.56
N ASN A 2 8.00 -9.45 0.20
CA ASN A 2 7.87 -9.49 1.65
C ASN A 2 6.41 -9.52 2.05
N LEU A 3 6.06 -10.41 2.98
CA LEU A 3 4.70 -10.57 3.48
C LEU A 3 4.18 -9.26 4.08
N SER A 4 5.06 -8.48 4.72
CA SER A 4 4.80 -7.13 5.23
C SER A 4 4.37 -6.15 4.13
N ARG A 5 5.10 -6.10 3.02
CA ARG A 5 4.78 -5.22 1.87
C ARG A 5 3.47 -5.63 1.19
N LEU A 6 3.22 -6.94 1.09
CA LEU A 6 1.99 -7.49 0.54
C LEU A 6 0.80 -7.06 1.41
N ILE A 7 0.87 -7.26 2.73
CA ILE A 7 -0.17 -6.87 3.68
C ILE A 7 -0.40 -5.35 3.64
N ALA A 8 0.66 -4.54 3.69
CA ALA A 8 0.54 -3.08 3.64
C ALA A 8 -0.07 -2.58 2.33
N GLY A 9 0.36 -3.12 1.19
CA GLY A 9 -0.21 -2.77 -0.12
C GLY A 9 -1.67 -3.18 -0.27
N VAL A 10 -2.04 -4.38 0.17
CA VAL A 10 -3.43 -4.86 0.11
C VAL A 10 -4.34 -4.03 1.02
N ILE A 11 -3.92 -3.71 2.25
CA ILE A 11 -4.71 -2.86 3.16
C ILE A 11 -4.92 -1.47 2.56
N MET A 12 -3.90 -0.88 1.96
CA MET A 12 -4.05 0.45 1.36
C MET A 12 -4.97 0.43 0.13
N ILE A 13 -4.88 -0.60 -0.72
CA ILE A 13 -5.77 -0.77 -1.87
C ILE A 13 -7.22 -0.96 -1.40
N LEU A 14 -7.45 -1.79 -0.37
CA LEU A 14 -8.79 -1.99 0.23
C LEU A 14 -9.34 -0.70 0.83
N THR A 15 -8.50 0.08 1.49
CA THR A 15 -8.89 1.37 2.07
C THR A 15 -9.27 2.38 0.97
N GLY A 16 -8.48 2.45 -0.10
CA GLY A 16 -8.77 3.27 -1.28
C GLY A 16 -10.07 2.85 -1.98
N PHE A 17 -10.30 1.54 -2.12
CA PHE A 17 -11.57 1.02 -2.64
C PHE A 17 -12.75 1.36 -1.74
N GLY A 18 -12.62 1.19 -0.42
CA GLY A 18 -13.67 1.56 0.54
C GLY A 18 -14.02 3.05 0.48
N LEU A 19 -13.02 3.92 0.36
CA LEU A 19 -13.21 5.37 0.20
C LEU A 19 -13.98 5.73 -1.08
N ILE A 20 -13.89 4.91 -2.13
CA ILE A 20 -14.61 5.11 -3.39
C ILE A 20 -16.00 4.47 -3.34
N LEU A 21 -16.16 3.30 -2.70
CA LEU A 21 -17.40 2.53 -2.66
C LEU A 21 -18.43 3.09 -1.66
N ILE A 22 -18.00 3.51 -0.47
CA ILE A 22 -18.89 4.00 0.60
C ILE A 22 -19.71 5.22 0.14
N PRO A 23 -19.13 6.26 -0.50
CA PRO A 23 -19.88 7.41 -1.00
C PRO A 23 -20.83 7.03 -2.14
N LEU A 24 -20.47 6.05 -2.96
CA LEU A 24 -21.31 5.54 -4.04
C LEU A 24 -22.62 4.94 -3.52
N CYS A 25 -22.60 4.33 -2.33
CA CYS A 25 -23.79 3.76 -1.67
C CYS A 25 -24.61 4.78 -0.85
N VAL A 26 -24.01 5.86 -0.35
CA VAL A 26 -24.65 6.74 0.65
C VAL A 26 -25.09 8.10 0.08
N SER A 27 -24.35 8.69 -0.87
CA SER A 27 -24.77 9.93 -1.54
C SER A 27 -23.84 10.33 -2.68
N LEU A 28 -24.43 10.50 -3.87
CA LEU A 28 -23.74 10.87 -5.10
C LEU A 28 -23.09 12.27 -5.06
N ASN A 29 -23.56 13.17 -4.18
CA ASN A 29 -22.96 14.50 -3.99
C ASN A 29 -21.58 14.47 -3.31
N VAL A 30 -21.26 13.42 -2.55
CA VAL A 30 -19.94 13.27 -1.89
C VAL A 30 -18.91 12.62 -2.83
N SER A 31 -19.35 12.13 -4.00
CA SER A 31 -18.52 11.37 -4.93
C SER A 31 -17.30 12.13 -5.43
N PHE A 32 -17.37 13.45 -5.64
CA PHE A 32 -16.22 14.21 -6.14
C PHE A 32 -15.05 14.28 -5.14
N ILE A 33 -15.35 14.50 -3.86
CA ILE A 33 -14.35 14.57 -2.79
C ILE A 33 -13.67 13.20 -2.65
N SER A 34 -14.46 12.13 -2.60
CA SER A 34 -13.92 10.78 -2.48
C SER A 34 -13.12 10.33 -3.70
N LEU A 35 -13.45 10.81 -4.90
CA LEU A 35 -12.64 10.52 -6.09
C LEU A 35 -11.26 11.20 -6.02
N ILE A 36 -11.23 12.47 -5.57
CA ILE A 36 -10.01 13.26 -5.41
C ILE A 36 -9.06 12.62 -4.39
N TYR A 37 -9.56 12.03 -3.31
CA TYR A 37 -8.73 11.35 -2.30
C TYR A 37 -8.49 9.86 -2.60
N GLY A 38 -9.45 9.19 -3.22
CA GLY A 38 -9.38 7.76 -3.54
C GLY A 38 -8.34 7.44 -4.61
N ILE A 39 -8.23 8.25 -5.66
CA ILE A 39 -7.27 8.04 -6.75
C ILE A 39 -5.81 8.12 -6.24
N PRO A 40 -5.38 9.18 -5.52
CA PRO A 40 -4.03 9.23 -4.95
C PRO A 40 -3.74 8.09 -3.99
N ILE A 41 -4.68 7.71 -3.12
CA ILE A 41 -4.51 6.59 -2.18
C ILE A 41 -4.31 5.26 -2.93
N LEU A 42 -5.07 5.03 -4.01
CA LEU A 42 -4.88 3.85 -4.86
C LEU A 42 -3.51 3.87 -5.55
N ILE A 43 -3.08 5.02 -6.07
CA ILE A 43 -1.76 5.18 -6.69
C ILE A 43 -0.65 4.87 -5.68
N ILE A 44 -0.74 5.40 -4.46
CA ILE A 44 0.24 5.14 -3.40
C ILE A 44 0.21 3.65 -3.01
N GLY A 45 -0.98 3.04 -2.86
CA GLY A 45 -1.13 1.61 -2.57
C GLY A 45 -0.48 0.71 -3.62
N ILE A 46 -0.71 1.00 -4.90
CA ILE A 46 -0.07 0.31 -6.03
C ILE A 46 1.44 0.55 -6.02
N PHE A 47 1.88 1.78 -5.77
CA PHE A 47 3.29 2.14 -5.71
C PHE A 47 4.01 1.34 -4.61
N ILE A 48 3.45 1.22 -3.42
CA ILE A 48 4.00 0.38 -2.34
C ILE A 48 4.05 -1.09 -2.75
N LEU A 49 2.99 -1.62 -3.38
CA LEU A 49 2.95 -3.02 -3.81
C LEU A 49 4.07 -3.34 -4.83
N LEU A 50 4.28 -2.43 -5.79
CA LEU A 50 5.25 -2.55 -6.88
C LEU A 50 6.67 -2.12 -6.49
N ASN A 51 6.86 -1.42 -5.37
CA ASN A 51 8.16 -0.93 -4.95
C ASN A 51 9.07 -2.07 -4.45
N LYS A 52 9.75 -2.72 -5.39
CA LYS A 52 10.76 -3.77 -5.13
C LYS A 52 12.01 -3.26 -4.40
N ARG A 53 12.16 -1.95 -4.16
CA ARG A 53 13.32 -1.41 -3.42
C ARG A 53 13.32 -1.82 -1.95
N GLU A 54 12.16 -1.98 -1.31
CA GLU A 54 12.10 -2.48 0.08
C GLU A 54 12.59 -3.93 0.22
N ASP A 55 12.29 -4.79 -0.77
CA ASP A 55 12.79 -6.17 -0.82
C ASP A 55 14.34 -6.18 -0.78
N LYS A 56 15.00 -5.26 -1.49
CA LYS A 56 16.47 -5.16 -1.50
C LYS A 56 17.05 -4.72 -0.16
N ILE A 57 16.39 -3.80 0.56
CA ILE A 57 16.86 -3.30 1.86
C ILE A 57 16.74 -4.39 2.93
N GLU A 58 15.63 -5.14 2.97
CA GLU A 58 15.49 -6.28 3.88
C GLU A 58 16.52 -7.38 3.59
N GLN A 59 16.82 -7.64 2.31
CA GLN A 59 17.80 -8.65 1.92
C GLN A 59 19.23 -8.24 2.35
N ILE A 60 19.60 -6.97 2.23
CA ILE A 60 20.89 -6.44 2.71
C ILE A 60 20.97 -6.53 4.24
N LYS A 61 19.88 -6.22 4.96
CA LYS A 61 19.83 -6.34 6.43
C LYS A 61 20.00 -7.79 6.90
N GLN A 62 19.41 -8.76 6.20
CA GLN A 62 19.58 -10.19 6.54
C GLN A 62 21.01 -10.69 6.27
N THR A 63 21.64 -10.27 5.16
CA THR A 63 23.00 -10.68 4.83
C THR A 63 24.06 -10.01 5.73
N GLY A 64 23.89 -8.73 6.06
CA GLY A 64 24.80 -8.01 6.97
C GLY A 64 24.66 -8.42 8.44
N GLY A 65 23.47 -8.83 8.88
CA GLY A 65 23.21 -9.21 10.28
C GLY A 65 23.74 -10.58 10.70
N LYS A 66 23.97 -11.50 9.77
CA LYS A 66 24.47 -12.86 10.08
C LYS A 66 25.98 -12.95 10.27
N ASN A 67 26.76 -11.93 9.87
CA ASN A 67 28.22 -11.97 9.98
C ASN A 67 28.77 -11.40 11.30
N GLY A 68 27.90 -10.97 12.23
CA GLY A 68 28.26 -10.45 13.55
C GLY A 68 28.02 -11.42 14.72
N ARG A 69 27.68 -12.68 14.45
CA ARG A 69 27.56 -13.75 15.45
C ARG A 69 28.36 -14.96 15.01
N LYS A 70 29.68 -14.85 15.12
CA LYS A 70 30.58 -15.98 15.35
C LYS A 70 31.41 -15.67 16.57
#